data_AF-A0A286UG42-F1
#
_entry.id   AF-A0A286UG42-F1
#
_cell.length_a   1.000
_cell.length_b   1.000
_cell.length_c   1.000
_cell.angle_alpha   90.00
_cell.angle_beta   90.00
_cell.angle_gamma   90.00
#
_symmetry.space_group_name_H-M   'P 1'
#
loop_
_entity.id
_entity.type
_entity.pdbx_description
1 polymer ?
#
loop_
_entity_poly.entity_id
_entity_poly.type
_entity_poly.pdbx_seq_one_letter_code
_entity_poly.pdbx_strand_id
1 'polypeptide(L)'
;MSSASRSPEPNNGRESSSSSRHAKSALDLQRMQLERLLKDPSKPAYVPAPPKEKTIRPPREMMKNVQGSSAGAGSGEFHVYKASRRREYERLKLMDDVTAKEAATREFEEKRRKWEEEADAKTAKNRAKRQKKKEAAKARSKGNVGQNESDKSKTREYSQTDGDVPFKKRRLVNGEAVVFRKPGEDEGSDSEDGDGPGPLPPKESEVNFETSSTPIDETLQYEAKDAAKITIIDDD
;
A
#
# COMPACT_ATOMS: atom_id res chain seq x y z
N MET A 1 -22.06 -72.85 -44.21
CA MET A 1 -20.65 -72.92 -43.74
C MET A 1 -20.24 -71.53 -43.25
N SER A 2 -19.84 -71.47 -41.97
CA SER A 2 -18.93 -70.52 -41.31
C SER A 2 -19.00 -69.01 -41.63
N SER A 3 -19.67 -68.29 -40.72
CA SER A 3 -19.17 -67.13 -39.93
C SER A 3 -17.93 -66.36 -40.41
N ALA A 4 -18.09 -65.03 -40.55
CA ALA A 4 -17.17 -64.05 -39.96
C ALA A 4 -17.86 -62.68 -39.82
N SER A 5 -18.43 -62.41 -38.64
CA SER A 5 -18.77 -61.06 -38.20
C SER A 5 -17.47 -60.27 -38.03
N ARG A 6 -17.28 -59.21 -38.82
CA ARG A 6 -16.27 -58.20 -38.52
C ARG A 6 -16.70 -57.47 -37.25
N SER A 7 -16.10 -57.84 -36.12
CA SER A 7 -16.20 -57.08 -34.88
C SER A 7 -15.84 -55.62 -35.13
N PRO A 8 -16.51 -54.64 -34.49
CA PRO A 8 -16.05 -53.27 -34.55
C PRO A 8 -14.67 -53.23 -33.86
N GLU A 9 -13.69 -52.65 -34.54
CA GLU A 9 -12.41 -52.35 -33.91
C GLU A 9 -12.68 -51.58 -32.61
N PRO A 10 -11.99 -51.88 -31.51
CA PRO A 10 -12.07 -51.02 -30.35
C PRO A 10 -11.59 -49.66 -30.85
N ASN A 11 -12.50 -48.69 -30.90
CA ASN A 11 -12.15 -47.29 -30.94
C ASN A 11 -11.17 -47.14 -29.78
N ASN A 12 -9.88 -47.07 -30.10
CA ASN A 12 -8.81 -46.82 -29.17
C ASN A 12 -9.00 -45.36 -28.78
N GLY A 13 -10.09 -45.15 -28.03
CA GLY A 13 -10.61 -43.88 -27.61
C GLY A 13 -9.53 -43.36 -26.70
N ARG A 14 -8.68 -42.52 -27.32
CA ARG A 14 -7.64 -41.70 -26.72
C ARG A 14 -7.52 -42.02 -25.26
N GLU A 15 -6.59 -42.95 -24.98
CA GLU A 15 -5.99 -43.17 -23.68
C GLU A 15 -6.21 -41.92 -22.85
N SER A 16 -7.06 -42.04 -21.83
CA SER A 16 -7.38 -40.96 -20.91
C SER A 16 -6.07 -40.28 -20.55
N SER A 17 -5.79 -39.14 -21.20
CA SER A 17 -4.48 -38.52 -21.19
C SER A 17 -4.13 -38.40 -19.73
N SER A 18 -3.13 -39.18 -19.30
CA SER A 18 -2.81 -39.37 -17.90
C SER A 18 -2.82 -37.99 -17.27
N SER A 19 -3.87 -37.72 -16.47
CA SER A 19 -4.12 -36.38 -15.96
C SER A 19 -2.86 -36.07 -15.16
N SER A 20 -2.02 -35.19 -15.72
CA SER A 20 -0.65 -35.01 -15.26
C SER A 20 -0.73 -34.80 -13.76
N ARG A 21 -0.21 -35.77 -13.00
CA ARG A 21 -0.25 -35.76 -11.53
C ARG A 21 0.70 -34.70 -10.95
N HIS A 22 1.30 -33.89 -11.80
CA HIS A 22 2.17 -32.78 -11.43
C HIS A 22 1.33 -31.53 -11.21
N ALA A 23 1.71 -30.76 -10.20
CA ALA A 23 1.17 -29.42 -10.02
C ALA A 23 1.41 -28.61 -11.30
N LYS A 24 0.33 -28.03 -11.83
CA LYS A 24 0.38 -27.25 -13.07
C LYS A 24 1.26 -26.02 -12.85
N SER A 25 2.13 -25.74 -13.82
CA SER A 25 2.90 -24.51 -13.83
C SER A 25 1.97 -23.29 -13.96
N ALA A 26 2.43 -22.11 -13.53
CA ALA A 26 1.70 -20.87 -13.74
C ALA A 26 1.36 -20.64 -15.23
N LEU A 27 2.27 -21.04 -16.12
CA LEU A 27 2.05 -20.99 -17.57
C LEU A 27 0.97 -21.98 -18.04
N ASP A 28 0.92 -23.17 -17.45
CA ASP A 28 -0.10 -24.17 -17.78
C ASP A 28 -1.50 -23.69 -17.35
N LEU A 29 -1.61 -23.03 -16.19
CA LEU A 29 -2.87 -22.44 -15.73
C LEU A 29 -3.36 -21.32 -16.67
N GLN A 30 -2.45 -20.45 -17.10
CA GLN A 30 -2.75 -19.40 -18.07
C GLN A 30 -3.17 -20.00 -19.42
N ARG A 31 -2.43 -20.99 -19.92
CA ARG A 31 -2.76 -21.70 -21.16
C ARG A 31 -4.16 -22.32 -21.10
N MET A 32 -4.49 -23.02 -20.01
CA MET A 32 -5.82 -23.58 -19.82
C MET A 32 -6.93 -22.52 -19.77
N GLN A 33 -6.66 -21.38 -19.14
CA GLN A 33 -7.62 -20.27 -19.08
C GLN A 33 -7.83 -19.64 -20.46
N LEU A 34 -6.75 -19.49 -21.25
CA LEU A 34 -6.82 -19.02 -22.63
C LEU A 34 -7.54 -20.00 -23.55
N GLU A 35 -7.23 -21.29 -23.47
CA GLU A 35 -7.92 -22.34 -24.25
C GLU A 35 -9.43 -22.35 -23.95
N ARG A 36 -9.82 -22.15 -22.68
CA ARG A 36 -11.22 -21.99 -22.27
C ARG A 36 -11.86 -20.72 -22.84
N LEU A 37 -11.15 -19.60 -22.86
CA LEU A 37 -11.67 -18.32 -23.34
C LEU A 37 -11.78 -18.27 -24.87
N LEU A 38 -10.80 -18.86 -25.57
CA LEU A 38 -10.72 -18.92 -27.02
C LEU A 38 -11.61 -19.99 -27.65
N LYS A 39 -12.18 -20.90 -26.85
CA LYS A 39 -13.16 -21.89 -27.33
C LYS A 39 -14.37 -21.21 -27.98
N ASP A 40 -14.84 -20.10 -27.41
CA ASP A 40 -15.97 -19.32 -27.90
C ASP A 40 -15.60 -17.82 -27.94
N PRO A 41 -14.93 -17.33 -29.00
CA PRO A 41 -14.41 -15.96 -29.05
C PRO A 41 -15.50 -14.88 -29.16
N SER A 42 -16.74 -15.26 -29.48
CA SER A 42 -17.89 -14.36 -29.51
C SER A 42 -18.45 -14.03 -28.12
N LYS A 43 -18.07 -14.80 -27.09
CA LYS A 43 -18.54 -14.56 -25.72
C LYS A 43 -17.67 -13.48 -25.06
N PRO A 44 -18.26 -12.38 -24.57
CA PRO A 44 -17.48 -11.36 -23.86
C PRO A 44 -16.84 -11.95 -22.60
N ALA A 45 -15.56 -11.63 -22.39
CA ALA A 45 -14.83 -12.06 -21.21
C ALA A 45 -15.43 -11.41 -19.95
N TYR A 46 -15.69 -12.20 -18.91
CA TYR A 46 -16.17 -11.70 -17.64
C TYR A 46 -15.01 -11.07 -16.85
N VAL A 47 -15.02 -9.74 -16.73
CA VAL A 47 -14.13 -9.00 -15.82
C VAL A 47 -14.95 -8.64 -14.58
N PRO A 48 -14.55 -9.10 -13.38
CA PRO A 48 -15.27 -8.76 -12.16
C PRO A 48 -15.20 -7.25 -11.90
N ALA A 49 -16.33 -6.66 -11.51
CA ALA A 49 -16.37 -5.29 -11.03
C ALA A 49 -15.48 -5.12 -9.77
N PRO A 50 -15.00 -3.90 -9.47
CA PRO A 50 -14.23 -3.65 -8.27
C PRO A 50 -15.01 -4.07 -7.00
N PRO A 51 -14.31 -4.54 -5.96
CA PRO A 51 -14.96 -4.94 -4.71
C PRO A 51 -15.71 -3.75 -4.12
N LYS A 52 -16.99 -3.95 -3.80
CA LYS A 52 -17.81 -2.92 -3.18
C LYS A 52 -17.49 -2.84 -1.69
N GLU A 53 -17.48 -1.61 -1.16
CA GLU A 53 -17.36 -1.40 0.27
C GLU A 53 -18.58 -1.97 1.01
N LYS A 54 -18.37 -2.40 2.26
CA LYS A 54 -19.45 -2.97 3.08
C LYS A 54 -20.39 -1.84 3.48
N THR A 55 -21.62 -1.84 2.99
CA THR A 55 -22.65 -0.86 3.36
C THR A 55 -23.76 -1.52 4.16
N ILE A 56 -24.23 -0.86 5.21
CA ILE A 56 -25.38 -1.33 5.98
C ILE A 56 -26.66 -0.78 5.36
N ARG A 57 -27.73 -1.59 5.39
CA ARG A 57 -29.03 -1.15 4.87
C ARG A 57 -29.53 0.03 5.69
N PRO A 58 -30.07 1.07 5.03
CA PRO A 58 -30.62 2.21 5.75
C PRO A 58 -31.77 1.76 6.69
N PRO A 59 -31.96 2.44 7.82
CA PRO A 59 -33.09 2.20 8.69
C PRO A 59 -34.40 2.46 7.93
N ARG A 60 -35.46 1.74 8.30
CA ARG A 60 -36.79 1.96 7.71
C ARG A 60 -37.39 3.24 8.28
N GLU A 61 -37.92 4.12 7.43
CA GLU A 61 -38.50 5.40 7.83
C GLU A 61 -39.75 5.24 8.71
N MET A 62 -40.65 4.33 8.35
CA MET A 62 -41.87 4.05 9.10
C MET A 62 -41.98 2.57 9.48
N MET A 63 -42.18 2.31 10.77
CA MET A 63 -42.47 0.99 11.29
C MET A 63 -44.00 0.83 11.36
N LYS A 64 -44.55 -0.13 10.61
CA LYS A 64 -46.01 -0.34 10.52
C LYS A 64 -46.61 -1.00 11.75
N ASN A 65 -45.80 -1.72 12.53
CA ASN A 65 -46.26 -2.59 13.61
C ASN A 65 -45.68 -2.12 14.96
N VAL A 66 -45.91 -0.86 15.32
CA VAL A 66 -45.49 -0.33 16.62
C VAL A 66 -46.61 -0.60 17.63
N GLN A 67 -46.33 -1.47 18.60
CA GLN A 67 -47.23 -1.73 19.72
C GLN A 67 -47.27 -0.50 20.64
N GLY A 68 -48.41 -0.22 21.30
CA GLY A 68 -48.56 0.96 22.15
C GLY A 68 -47.56 1.02 23.32
N SER A 69 -47.20 2.22 23.76
CA SER A 69 -46.11 2.44 24.72
C SER A 69 -46.31 1.79 26.09
N SER A 70 -47.55 1.56 26.51
CA SER A 70 -47.90 0.90 27.78
C SER A 70 -48.16 -0.60 27.64
N ALA A 71 -48.07 -1.14 26.43
CA ALA A 71 -48.37 -2.54 26.18
C ALA A 71 -47.18 -3.41 26.61
N GLY A 72 -47.46 -4.60 27.18
CA GLY A 72 -46.44 -5.49 27.72
C GLY A 72 -45.50 -6.09 26.67
N ALA A 73 -44.36 -6.64 27.13
CA ALA A 73 -43.39 -7.29 26.25
C ALA A 73 -43.99 -8.53 25.58
N GLY A 74 -44.11 -8.49 24.25
CA GLY A 74 -44.53 -9.64 23.45
C GLY A 74 -43.42 -10.68 23.30
N SER A 75 -43.78 -11.92 22.94
CA SER A 75 -42.81 -13.02 22.74
C SER A 75 -41.80 -12.77 21.60
N GLY A 76 -42.14 -11.91 20.64
CA GLY A 76 -41.26 -11.54 19.53
C GLY A 76 -40.29 -10.38 19.83
N GLU A 77 -40.48 -9.66 20.93
CA GLU A 77 -39.72 -8.43 21.21
C GLU A 77 -38.22 -8.71 21.41
N PHE A 78 -37.89 -9.85 22.03
CA PHE A 78 -36.50 -10.28 22.19
C PHE A 78 -35.77 -10.41 20.83
N HIS A 79 -36.43 -10.95 19.82
CA HIS A 79 -35.83 -11.11 18.50
C HIS A 79 -35.71 -9.78 17.76
N VAL A 80 -36.69 -8.87 17.93
CA VAL A 80 -36.62 -7.50 17.42
C VAL A 80 -35.40 -6.78 17.99
N TYR A 81 -35.22 -6.83 19.31
CA TYR A 81 -34.07 -6.26 20.00
C TYR A 81 -32.73 -6.87 19.55
N LYS A 82 -32.65 -8.20 19.48
CA LYS A 82 -31.43 -8.90 19.02
C LYS A 82 -31.04 -8.46 17.61
N ALA A 83 -32.02 -8.31 16.72
CA ALA A 83 -31.78 -7.89 15.34
C ALA A 83 -31.47 -6.39 15.22
N SER A 84 -32.06 -5.52 16.03
CA SER A 84 -31.75 -4.09 16.06
C SER A 84 -30.37 -3.84 16.64
N ARG A 85 -30.03 -4.46 17.78
CA ARG A 85 -28.71 -4.36 18.42
C ARG A 85 -27.59 -4.86 17.51
N ARG A 86 -27.79 -5.99 16.82
CA ARG A 86 -26.80 -6.49 15.84
C ARG A 86 -26.57 -5.48 14.71
N ARG A 87 -27.65 -4.93 14.13
CA ARG A 87 -27.55 -3.89 13.09
C ARG A 87 -26.83 -2.65 13.58
N GLU A 88 -27.08 -2.24 14.83
CA GLU A 88 -26.44 -1.06 15.40
C GLU A 88 -24.95 -1.28 15.67
N TYR A 89 -24.55 -2.44 16.20
CA TYR A 89 -23.13 -2.78 16.36
C TYR A 89 -22.40 -2.88 15.03
N GLU A 90 -23.02 -3.45 14.00
CA GLU A 90 -22.46 -3.43 12.66
C GLU A 90 -22.29 -1.99 12.15
N ARG A 91 -23.25 -1.10 12.43
CA ARG A 91 -23.23 0.32 12.03
C ARG A 91 -22.12 1.10 12.71
N LEU A 92 -22.01 0.97 14.03
CA LEU A 92 -20.94 1.59 14.81
C LEU A 92 -19.57 1.08 14.34
N LYS A 93 -19.42 -0.24 14.19
CA LYS A 93 -18.17 -0.83 13.70
C LYS A 93 -17.79 -0.32 12.31
N LEU A 94 -18.75 -0.20 11.39
CA LEU A 94 -18.46 0.33 10.07
C LEU A 94 -18.00 1.79 10.12
N MET A 95 -18.64 2.62 10.96
CA MET A 95 -18.24 4.01 11.17
C MET A 95 -16.83 4.10 11.77
N ASP A 96 -16.52 3.28 12.76
CA ASP A 96 -15.19 3.23 13.38
C ASP A 96 -14.13 2.75 12.39
N ASP A 97 -14.43 1.71 11.59
CA ASP A 97 -13.53 1.21 10.54
C ASP A 97 -13.28 2.25 9.44
N VAL A 98 -14.28 3.07 9.08
CA VAL A 98 -14.14 4.15 8.09
C VAL A 98 -13.28 5.28 8.65
N THR A 99 -13.59 5.76 9.86
CA THR A 99 -12.81 6.84 10.49
C THR A 99 -11.34 6.46 10.70
N ALA A 100 -11.08 5.21 11.13
CA ALA A 100 -9.72 4.69 11.26
C ALA A 100 -8.97 4.65 9.92
N LYS A 101 -9.64 4.22 8.84
CA LYS A 101 -9.05 4.20 7.49
C LYS A 101 -8.77 5.62 6.98
N GLU A 102 -9.72 6.54 7.13
CA GLU A 102 -9.56 7.93 6.71
C GLU A 102 -8.40 8.63 7.43
N ALA A 103 -8.26 8.39 8.74
CA ALA A 103 -7.13 8.89 9.51
C ALA A 103 -5.80 8.32 8.98
N ALA A 104 -5.72 7.00 8.77
CA ALA A 104 -4.53 6.35 8.26
C ALA A 104 -4.15 6.81 6.84
N THR A 105 -5.13 6.98 5.94
CA THR A 105 -4.89 7.49 4.59
C THR A 105 -4.41 8.93 4.61
N ARG A 106 -5.03 9.78 5.44
CA ARG A 106 -4.62 11.17 5.59
C ARG A 106 -3.19 11.29 6.09
N GLU A 107 -2.83 10.53 7.13
CA GLU A 107 -1.45 10.52 7.64
C GLU A 107 -0.45 10.04 6.58
N PHE A 108 -0.81 9.02 5.81
CA PHE A 108 0.03 8.50 4.74
C PHE A 108 0.23 9.52 3.62
N GLU A 109 -0.83 10.19 3.19
CA GLU A 109 -0.78 11.24 2.17
C GLU A 109 0.03 12.44 2.63
N GLU A 110 -0.12 12.88 3.87
CA GLU A 110 0.68 13.96 4.46
C GLU A 110 2.17 13.58 4.52
N LYS A 111 2.50 12.35 4.92
CA LYS A 111 3.89 11.85 4.93
C LYS A 111 4.46 11.77 3.52
N ARG A 112 3.70 11.22 2.57
CA ARG A 112 4.09 11.12 1.16
C ARG A 112 4.35 12.50 0.56
N ARG A 113 3.47 13.46 0.80
CA ARG A 113 3.60 14.83 0.33
C ARG A 113 4.85 15.50 0.89
N LYS A 114 5.14 15.34 2.18
CA LYS A 114 6.38 15.88 2.79
C LYS A 114 7.63 15.31 2.12
N TRP A 115 7.68 14.01 1.88
CA TRP A 115 8.82 13.39 1.20
C TRP A 115 8.98 13.86 -0.25
N GLU A 116 7.87 14.03 -0.97
CA GLU A 116 7.87 14.56 -2.34
C GLU A 116 8.35 16.02 -2.36
N GLU A 117 7.85 16.87 -1.47
CA GLU A 117 8.29 18.27 -1.33
C GLU A 117 9.78 18.37 -0.98
N GLU A 118 10.31 17.52 -0.09
CA GLU A 118 11.73 17.46 0.23
C GLU A 118 12.59 17.02 -0.96
N ALA A 119 12.13 16.00 -1.71
CA ALA A 119 12.81 15.50 -2.89
C ALA A 119 12.82 16.55 -4.01
N ASP A 120 11.72 17.26 -4.19
CA ASP A 120 11.57 18.34 -5.16
C ASP A 120 12.39 19.56 -4.77
N ALA A 121 12.44 19.95 -3.50
CA ALA A 121 13.29 21.04 -3.03
C ALA A 121 14.78 20.75 -3.28
N LYS A 122 15.23 19.52 -2.98
CA LYS A 122 16.61 19.07 -3.27
C LYS A 122 16.89 19.08 -4.77
N THR A 123 15.96 18.56 -5.57
CA THR A 123 16.09 18.48 -7.03
C THR A 123 16.07 19.87 -7.69
N ALA A 124 15.19 20.76 -7.26
CA ALA A 124 15.08 22.14 -7.71
C ALA A 124 16.35 22.94 -7.39
N LYS A 125 16.88 22.82 -6.17
CA LYS A 125 18.17 23.45 -5.79
C LYS A 125 19.31 22.99 -6.68
N ASN A 126 19.40 21.68 -6.97
CA ASN A 126 20.43 21.13 -7.84
C ASN A 126 20.23 21.54 -9.31
N ARG A 127 18.98 21.58 -9.79
CA ARG A 127 18.62 22.06 -11.13
C ARG A 127 18.97 23.53 -11.31
N ALA A 128 18.67 24.39 -10.33
CA ALA A 128 19.01 25.81 -10.35
C ALA A 128 20.54 26.03 -10.41
N LYS A 129 21.32 25.28 -9.61
CA LYS A 129 22.79 25.31 -9.68
C LYS A 129 23.32 24.93 -11.08
N ARG A 130 22.77 23.89 -11.70
CA ARG A 130 23.15 23.45 -13.06
C ARG A 130 22.77 24.48 -14.12
N GLN A 131 21.59 25.09 -14.03
CA GLN A 131 21.17 26.14 -14.97
C GLN A 131 22.04 27.38 -14.87
N LYS A 132 22.34 27.86 -13.65
CA LYS A 132 23.27 28.99 -13.44
C LYS A 132 24.65 28.71 -14.04
N LYS A 133 25.19 27.49 -13.89
CA LYS A 133 26.46 27.10 -14.52
C LYS A 133 26.36 27.06 -16.04
N LYS A 134 25.26 26.54 -16.59
CA LYS A 134 25.00 26.48 -18.04
C LYS A 134 24.87 27.87 -18.66
N GLU A 135 24.17 28.79 -17.99
CA GLU A 135 24.04 30.19 -18.40
C GLU A 135 25.38 30.93 -18.33
N ALA A 136 26.15 30.76 -17.26
CA ALA A 136 27.49 31.33 -17.15
C ALA A 136 28.45 30.80 -18.24
N ALA A 137 28.39 29.50 -18.55
CA ALA A 137 29.17 28.92 -19.64
C ALA A 137 28.74 29.46 -21.02
N LYS A 138 27.42 29.59 -21.26
CA LYS A 138 26.89 30.20 -22.49
C LYS A 138 27.32 31.66 -22.64
N ALA A 139 27.25 32.44 -21.58
CA ALA A 139 27.69 33.83 -21.57
C ALA A 139 29.18 33.94 -21.91
N ARG A 140 30.03 33.08 -21.32
CA ARG A 140 31.46 33.00 -21.66
C ARG A 140 31.69 32.59 -23.11
N SER A 141 30.95 31.63 -23.65
CA SER A 141 31.08 31.21 -25.05
C SER A 141 30.62 32.28 -26.05
N LYS A 142 29.63 33.11 -25.70
CA LYS A 142 29.16 34.22 -26.55
C LYS A 142 30.06 35.47 -26.45
N GLY A 143 30.69 35.70 -25.30
CA GLY A 143 31.63 36.80 -25.10
C GLY A 143 33.02 36.56 -25.70
N ASN A 144 33.34 35.32 -26.11
CA ASN A 144 34.67 34.96 -26.62
C ASN A 144 34.75 34.88 -28.15
N VAL A 145 33.78 35.43 -28.88
CA VAL A 145 33.86 35.62 -30.34
C VAL A 145 34.65 36.90 -30.70
N GLY A 146 35.10 37.67 -29.72
CA GLY A 146 35.99 38.80 -29.99
C GLY A 146 36.64 39.35 -28.74
N GLN A 147 37.73 38.72 -28.28
CA GLN A 147 38.94 39.44 -27.91
C GLN A 147 40.09 38.48 -27.58
N ASN A 148 41.23 38.82 -28.17
CA ASN A 148 42.53 38.19 -28.07
C ASN A 148 43.08 38.13 -26.64
N GLU A 149 44.05 37.23 -26.48
CA GLU A 149 45.12 37.17 -25.47
C GLU A 149 45.29 38.38 -24.55
N SER A 150 45.34 38.15 -23.23
CA SER A 150 46.50 38.45 -22.35
C SER A 150 46.11 38.54 -20.86
N ASP A 151 46.85 37.75 -20.07
CA ASP A 151 47.41 38.03 -18.74
C ASP A 151 46.55 38.49 -17.52
N LYS A 152 47.03 38.00 -16.36
CA LYS A 152 46.88 38.48 -14.97
C LYS A 152 45.71 38.04 -14.09
N SER A 153 46.03 36.99 -13.33
CA SER A 153 45.98 36.94 -11.85
C SER A 153 45.34 38.09 -11.08
N LYS A 154 44.35 37.74 -10.23
CA LYS A 154 44.30 38.11 -8.79
C LYS A 154 43.15 37.40 -8.05
N THR A 155 43.55 36.55 -7.10
CA THR A 155 43.03 36.42 -5.72
C THR A 155 41.52 36.55 -5.47
N ARG A 156 40.88 35.43 -5.07
CA ARG A 156 39.86 35.39 -4.00
C ARG A 156 40.04 34.14 -3.14
N GLU A 157 40.79 34.36 -2.07
CA GLU A 157 40.54 33.95 -0.68
C GLU A 157 39.86 32.60 -0.45
N TYR A 158 40.71 31.63 -0.12
CA TYR A 158 40.39 30.30 0.39
C TYR A 158 40.52 30.37 1.92
N SER A 159 39.39 30.37 2.63
CA SER A 159 39.37 30.25 4.09
C SER A 159 39.66 28.80 4.47
N GLN A 160 40.95 28.51 4.66
CA GLN A 160 41.45 27.31 5.29
C GLN A 160 41.31 27.47 6.80
N THR A 161 40.39 26.71 7.40
CA THR A 161 40.54 26.30 8.80
C THR A 161 40.98 24.85 8.75
N ASP A 162 42.23 24.64 9.15
CA ASP A 162 42.87 23.34 9.27
C ASP A 162 42.07 22.40 10.16
N GLY A 163 41.98 21.17 9.67
CA GLY A 163 41.33 20.04 10.30
C GLY A 163 41.70 18.80 9.51
N ASP A 164 43.01 18.57 9.37
CA ASP A 164 43.56 17.28 8.94
C ASP A 164 43.12 16.22 9.96
N VAL A 165 42.06 15.49 9.62
CA VAL A 165 41.64 14.29 10.33
C VAL A 165 41.47 13.23 9.25
N PRO A 166 42.24 12.13 9.32
CA PRO A 166 42.52 11.25 8.20
C PRO A 166 41.25 10.53 7.76
N PHE A 167 41.18 10.14 6.48
CA PHE A 167 40.23 9.19 5.88
C PHE A 167 39.35 8.48 6.92
N LYS A 168 38.25 9.13 7.32
CA LYS A 168 37.30 8.56 8.27
C LYS A 168 36.55 7.46 7.54
N LYS A 169 37.09 6.24 7.67
CA LYS A 169 36.37 5.03 8.02
C LYS A 169 34.86 5.17 7.82
N ARG A 170 34.38 4.87 6.62
CA ARG A 170 33.01 4.36 6.50
C ARG A 170 33.02 3.07 7.31
N ARG A 171 32.47 3.11 8.53
CA ARG A 171 32.24 1.90 9.31
C ARG A 171 31.27 1.07 8.50
N LEU A 172 31.80 0.08 7.79
CA LEU A 172 31.02 -1.07 7.37
C LEU A 172 30.54 -1.72 8.66
N VAL A 173 29.23 -1.85 8.81
CA VAL A 173 28.69 -2.92 9.64
C VAL A 173 29.20 -4.20 8.97
N ASN A 174 30.14 -4.88 9.65
CA ASN A 174 30.73 -6.18 9.30
C ASN A 174 31.93 -6.23 8.35
N GLY A 175 32.75 -5.17 8.27
CA GLY A 175 34.19 -5.32 7.94
C GLY A 175 34.61 -5.86 6.55
N GLU A 176 33.69 -6.19 5.65
CA GLU A 176 34.03 -6.82 4.37
C GLU A 176 34.01 -5.82 3.20
N ALA A 177 35.17 -5.53 2.60
CA ALA A 177 35.29 -4.55 1.53
C ALA A 177 34.56 -5.00 0.25
N VAL A 178 33.40 -4.39 -0.04
CA VAL A 178 32.71 -4.59 -1.33
C VAL A 178 33.49 -3.86 -2.43
N VAL A 179 34.29 -4.62 -3.17
CA VAL A 179 34.92 -4.18 -4.43
C VAL A 179 33.86 -4.26 -5.52
N PHE A 180 33.47 -3.12 -6.09
CA PHE A 180 32.56 -3.06 -7.24
C PHE A 180 33.29 -3.62 -8.48
N ARG A 181 32.91 -4.83 -8.93
CA ARG A 181 33.38 -5.40 -10.19
C ARG A 181 32.77 -4.65 -11.38
N LYS A 182 33.59 -4.39 -12.41
CA LYS A 182 33.11 -3.89 -13.70
C LYS A 182 32.48 -5.03 -14.50
N PRO A 183 31.47 -4.77 -15.34
CA PRO A 183 30.85 -5.81 -16.16
C PRO A 183 31.88 -6.41 -17.14
N GLY A 184 32.24 -7.68 -16.99
CA GLY A 184 33.07 -8.43 -17.96
C GLY A 184 34.15 -9.40 -17.43
N GLU A 185 34.34 -9.56 -16.11
CA GLU A 185 35.32 -10.53 -15.56
C GLU A 185 34.62 -11.76 -14.95
N ASP A 186 34.55 -12.84 -15.73
CA ASP A 186 34.24 -14.22 -15.29
C ASP A 186 35.56 -15.00 -15.22
N GLU A 187 36.04 -15.29 -14.01
CA GLU A 187 37.05 -16.33 -13.73
C GLU A 187 36.66 -16.97 -12.39
N GLY A 188 36.53 -18.30 -12.41
CA GLY A 188 35.87 -19.10 -11.39
C GLY A 188 36.58 -19.18 -10.04
N SER A 189 35.79 -19.31 -8.99
CA SER A 189 36.23 -19.74 -7.66
C SER A 189 35.05 -20.43 -7.00
N ASP A 190 35.04 -21.74 -7.18
CA ASP A 190 34.26 -22.72 -6.42
C ASP A 190 34.63 -22.65 -4.93
N SER A 191 33.63 -22.49 -4.08
CA SER A 191 33.73 -22.74 -2.64
C SER A 191 32.32 -22.94 -2.10
N GLU A 192 31.95 -24.21 -1.97
CA GLU A 192 30.90 -24.72 -1.09
C GLU A 192 31.18 -24.27 0.36
N ASP A 193 30.15 -23.77 1.04
CA ASP A 193 29.77 -24.08 2.44
C ASP A 193 28.97 -22.94 3.07
N GLY A 194 27.85 -23.30 3.72
CA GLY A 194 27.26 -22.46 4.77
C GLY A 194 25.75 -22.22 4.68
N ASP A 195 24.96 -23.26 4.97
CA ASP A 195 23.58 -23.11 5.43
C ASP A 195 23.56 -22.27 6.73
N GLY A 196 22.78 -21.19 6.75
CA GLY A 196 22.65 -20.29 7.89
C GLY A 196 21.33 -19.49 7.82
N PRO A 197 20.42 -19.63 8.82
CA PRO A 197 19.04 -19.18 8.71
C PRO A 197 18.92 -17.65 8.69
N GLY A 198 18.06 -17.15 7.81
CA GLY A 198 17.76 -15.73 7.66
C GLY A 198 17.22 -15.07 8.95
N PRO A 199 17.37 -13.75 9.09
CA PRO A 199 17.06 -13.03 10.32
C PRO A 199 15.56 -13.09 10.63
N LEU A 200 15.22 -13.63 11.81
CA LEU A 200 13.86 -13.67 12.35
C LEU A 200 13.38 -12.24 12.71
N PRO A 201 12.09 -11.92 12.50
CA PRO A 201 11.51 -10.65 12.93
C PRO A 201 11.48 -10.55 14.47
N PRO A 202 11.56 -9.33 15.04
CA PRO A 202 11.57 -9.13 16.48
C PRO A 202 10.25 -9.57 17.11
N LYS A 203 10.36 -10.29 18.22
CA LYS A 203 9.23 -10.73 19.07
C LYS A 203 8.51 -9.51 19.64
N GLU A 204 7.21 -9.45 19.42
CA GLU A 204 6.30 -8.49 20.05
C GLU A 204 6.32 -8.73 21.56
N SER A 205 6.62 -7.68 22.33
CA SER A 205 6.52 -7.67 23.77
C SER A 205 5.04 -7.74 24.17
N GLU A 206 4.69 -8.79 24.90
CA GLU A 206 3.40 -8.97 25.55
C GLU A 206 3.10 -7.78 26.47
N VAL A 207 2.09 -6.99 26.10
CA VAL A 207 1.54 -5.95 26.97
C VAL A 207 0.42 -6.60 27.78
N ASN A 208 0.70 -6.86 29.05
CA ASN A 208 -0.30 -7.31 30.01
C ASN A 208 -1.42 -6.28 30.13
N PHE A 209 -2.62 -6.63 29.68
CA PHE A 209 -3.83 -5.84 29.95
C PHE A 209 -4.40 -6.30 31.29
N GLU A 210 -3.93 -5.69 32.38
CA GLU A 210 -4.57 -5.84 33.68
C GLU A 210 -5.98 -5.27 33.62
N THR A 211 -6.97 -6.14 33.76
CA THR A 211 -8.37 -5.76 33.95
C THR A 211 -8.56 -5.19 35.36
N SER A 212 -8.39 -3.88 35.52
CA SER A 212 -8.86 -3.18 36.71
C SER A 212 -10.37 -2.91 36.56
N SER A 213 -11.17 -3.80 37.16
CA SER A 213 -12.58 -3.53 37.41
C SER A 213 -12.70 -2.50 38.54
N THR A 214 -12.94 -1.24 38.20
CA THR A 214 -13.46 -0.26 39.16
C THR A 214 -14.97 -0.10 38.94
N PRO A 215 -15.79 -0.15 40.00
CA PRO A 215 -17.22 0.12 39.90
C PRO A 215 -17.42 1.61 39.67
N ILE A 216 -18.06 1.98 38.57
CA ILE A 216 -18.44 3.37 38.29
C ILE A 216 -19.70 3.65 39.10
N ASP A 217 -19.52 4.43 40.15
CA ASP A 217 -20.58 4.97 41.00
C ASP A 217 -21.41 6.00 40.22
N GLU A 218 -22.67 6.01 40.59
CA GLU A 218 -23.78 6.72 39.97
C GLU A 218 -23.67 8.24 40.24
N THR A 219 -24.25 9.05 39.35
CA THR A 219 -24.50 10.51 39.46
C THR A 219 -23.41 11.47 38.96
N LEU A 220 -23.54 11.89 37.69
CA LEU A 220 -23.12 13.22 37.25
C LEU A 220 -24.28 13.90 36.51
N GLN A 221 -24.81 14.94 37.17
CA GLN A 221 -25.81 15.86 36.65
C GLN A 221 -25.18 16.69 35.51
N TYR A 222 -25.80 16.69 34.34
CA TYR A 222 -25.41 17.59 33.24
C TYR A 222 -26.00 18.98 33.51
N GLU A 223 -25.16 19.91 33.96
CA GLU A 223 -25.45 21.34 33.94
C GLU A 223 -25.37 21.84 32.47
N ALA A 224 -26.51 22.24 31.91
CA ALA A 224 -26.59 22.85 30.59
C ALA A 224 -25.94 24.24 30.63
N LYS A 225 -24.78 24.40 30.01
CA LYS A 225 -24.18 25.72 29.77
C LYS A 225 -24.78 26.30 28.49
N ASP A 226 -25.42 27.44 28.64
CA ASP A 226 -26.06 28.23 27.59
C ASP A 226 -25.14 28.43 26.37
N ALA A 227 -25.63 28.00 25.20
CA ALA A 227 -24.99 28.28 23.93
C ALA A 227 -25.25 29.73 23.52
N ALA A 228 -24.16 30.49 23.27
CA ALA A 228 -24.24 31.86 22.79
C ALA A 228 -24.97 31.93 21.43
N LYS A 229 -26.07 32.68 21.38
CA LYS A 229 -26.78 33.05 20.14
C LYS A 229 -25.89 33.98 19.32
N ILE A 230 -25.48 33.52 18.13
CA ILE A 230 -24.84 34.36 17.12
C ILE A 230 -25.95 35.00 16.29
N THR A 231 -26.16 36.30 16.46
CA THR A 231 -26.98 37.13 15.57
C THR A 231 -26.12 37.60 14.39
N ILE A 232 -26.51 37.22 13.18
CA ILE A 232 -25.96 37.75 11.93
C ILE A 232 -26.73 39.03 11.62
N ILE A 233 -26.02 40.14 11.49
CA ILE A 233 -26.55 41.42 11.00
C ILE A 233 -26.17 41.48 9.53
N ASP A 234 -27.17 41.47 8.66
CA ASP A 234 -27.00 41.80 7.24
C ASP A 234 -27.13 43.31 7.10
N ASP A 235 -26.04 43.97 6.69
CA ASP A 235 -26.03 45.39 6.32
C ASP A 235 -26.53 45.53 4.87
N ASP A 236 -27.68 46.19 4.69
CA ASP A 236 -28.17 46.77 3.43
C ASP A 236 -27.73 48.24 3.29
#